data_AF-A0A0Q6AJ56-F1
#
_entry.id   AF-A0A0Q6AJ56-F1
#
_cell.length_a   1.000
_cell.length_b   1.000
_cell.length_c   1.000
_cell.angle_alpha   90.00
_cell.angle_beta   90.00
_cell.angle_gamma   90.00
#
_symmetry.space_group_name_H-M   'P 1'
#
loop_
_entity.id
_entity.type
_entity.pdbx_description
1 polymer ?
#
loop_
_entity_poly.entity_id
_entity_poly.type
_entity_poly.pdbx_seq_one_letter_code
_entity_poly.pdbx_strand_id
1 'polypeptide(L)' 'MIQMFFVVLFKLKTLKIMAQKKTTTTTKRTIYRSAEDGKIVTKEYAEKHPNITVKETIKVNKPK' A
#
# COMPACT_ATOMS: atom_id res chain seq x y z
N MET A 1 -12.44 31.17 34.79
CA MET A 1 -11.08 30.64 34.53
C MET A 1 -11.04 29.19 34.05
N ILE A 2 -12.03 28.34 34.36
CA ILE A 2 -12.08 26.92 33.96
C ILE A 2 -12.35 26.71 32.45
N GLN A 3 -13.01 27.67 31.78
CA GLN A 3 -13.37 27.56 30.36
C GLN A 3 -12.16 27.65 29.41
N MET A 4 -11.12 28.38 29.78
CA MET A 4 -9.89 28.46 28.95
C MET A 4 -9.12 27.15 28.91
N PHE A 5 -9.16 26.35 29.99
CA PHE A 5 -8.52 25.04 30.02
C PHE A 5 -9.15 24.05 29.04
N PHE A 6 -10.48 24.07 28.90
CA PHE A 6 -11.20 23.17 28.00
C PHE A 6 -10.89 23.46 26.53
N VAL A 7 -10.77 24.74 26.16
CA VAL A 7 -10.41 25.16 24.80
C VAL A 7 -8.97 24.77 24.45
N VAL A 8 -8.04 24.90 25.41
CA VAL A 8 -6.65 24.48 25.25
C VAL A 8 -6.54 22.96 25.09
N LEU A 9 -7.28 22.19 25.90
CA LEU A 9 -7.32 20.73 25.81
C LEU A 9 -7.89 20.26 24.47
N PHE A 10 -8.92 20.93 23.96
CA PHE A 10 -9.54 20.65 22.67
C PHE A 10 -8.61 20.98 21.49
N LYS A 11 -7.86 22.08 21.57
CA LYS A 11 -6.83 22.46 20.57
C LYS A 11 -5.68 21.46 20.48
N LEU A 12 -5.25 20.84 21.59
CA LEU A 12 -4.19 19.82 21.54
C LEU A 12 -4.63 18.56 20.79
N LYS A 13 -5.89 18.16 20.92
CA LYS A 13 -6.40 16.91 20.33
C LYS A 13 -6.50 16.99 18.81
N THR A 14 -6.81 18.16 18.26
CA THR A 14 -6.95 18.39 16.80
C THR A 14 -5.60 18.38 16.07
N LEU A 15 -4.52 18.88 16.69
CA LEU A 15 -3.18 18.86 16.08
C LEU A 15 -2.67 17.43 15.80
N LYS A 16 -3.00 16.47 16.66
CA LYS A 16 -2.57 15.08 16.51
C LYS A 16 -3.27 14.35 15.35
N ILE A 17 -4.46 14.81 14.97
CA ILE A 17 -5.28 14.21 13.90
C ILE A 17 -4.76 14.62 12.51
N MET A 18 -4.16 15.82 12.38
CA MET A 18 -3.66 16.34 11.10
C MET A 18 -2.22 15.91 10.76
N ALA A 19 -1.47 15.35 11.72
CA ALA A 19 -0.08 14.92 11.52
C ALA A 19 0.06 13.50 10.92
N GLN A 20 -1.04 12.78 10.72
CA GLN A 20 -1.06 11.54 9.93
C GLN A 20 -1.02 11.86 8.42
N LYS A 21 0.03 12.56 7.98
CA LYS A 21 0.45 12.48 6.57
C LYS A 21 1.04 11.09 6.38
N LYS A 22 0.15 10.12 6.14
CA LYS A 22 0.43 8.70 5.95
C LYS A 22 1.47 8.54 4.85
N THR A 23 2.72 8.26 5.23
CA THR A 23 3.79 7.96 4.29
C THR A 23 3.48 6.61 3.65
N THR A 24 3.02 6.65 2.41
CA THR A 24 2.74 5.47 1.58
C THR A 24 4.08 4.80 1.22
N THR A 25 4.52 3.84 2.03
CA THR A 25 5.64 2.99 1.64
C THR A 25 5.19 2.18 0.42
N THR A 26 5.69 2.60 -0.75
CA THR A 26 5.37 1.99 -2.03
C THR A 26 6.27 0.77 -2.21
N THR A 27 5.77 -0.41 -1.87
CA THR A 27 6.53 -1.65 -2.06
C THR A 27 6.32 -2.15 -3.48
N LYS A 28 7.40 -2.24 -4.26
CA LYS A 28 7.38 -2.88 -5.58
C LYS A 28 7.36 -4.40 -5.38
N ARG A 29 6.40 -5.09 -5.99
CA ARG A 29 6.33 -6.56 -6.02
C ARG A 29 6.26 -7.03 -7.46
N THR A 30 7.02 -8.08 -7.77
CA THR A 30 6.93 -8.77 -9.06
C THR A 30 5.88 -9.87 -8.97
N ILE A 31 4.98 -9.92 -9.95
CA ILE A 31 4.01 -10.99 -10.13
C ILE A 31 4.18 -11.59 -11.53
N TYR A 32 3.80 -12.85 -11.67
CA TYR A 32 3.76 -13.52 -12.97
C TYR A 32 2.30 -13.78 -13.32
N ARG A 33 1.90 -13.48 -14.55
CA ARG A 33 0.53 -13.61 -15.03
C ARG A 33 0.51 -14.43 -16.32
N SER A 34 -0.35 -15.43 -16.40
CA SER A 34 -0.58 -16.15 -17.65
C SER A 34 -1.20 -15.21 -18.68
N ALA A 35 -0.66 -15.22 -19.90
CA ALA A 35 -1.16 -14.49 -21.05
C ALA A 35 -2.44 -15.11 -21.63
N GLU A 36 -2.65 -16.41 -21.39
CA GLU A 36 -3.83 -17.14 -21.88
C GLU A 36 -5.07 -16.82 -21.04
N ASP A 37 -4.98 -17.06 -19.73
CA ASP A 37 -6.13 -16.96 -18.83
C ASP A 37 -6.15 -15.70 -17.96
N GLY A 38 -5.05 -14.94 -17.92
CA GLY A 38 -4.89 -13.81 -16.99
C GLY A 38 -4.66 -14.21 -15.52
N LYS A 39 -4.53 -15.50 -15.21
CA LYS A 39 -4.31 -16.00 -13.84
C LYS A 39 -2.91 -15.64 -13.32
N ILE A 40 -2.80 -15.36 -12.03
CA ILE A 40 -1.52 -15.16 -11.36
C ILE A 40 -0.88 -16.54 -11.15
N VAL A 41 0.35 -16.70 -11.64
CA VAL A 41 1.09 -17.96 -11.62
C VAL A 41 2.36 -17.84 -10.76
N THR A 42 2.94 -18.98 -10.40
CA THR A 42 4.20 -19.02 -9.66
C THR A 42 5.39 -18.72 -10.55
N LYS A 43 6.54 -18.39 -9.95
CA LYS A 43 7.79 -18.17 -10.67
C LYS A 43 8.22 -19.42 -11.45
N GLU A 44 8.08 -20.60 -10.87
CA GLU A 44 8.42 -21.87 -11.50
C GLU A 44 7.59 -22.13 -12.76
N TYR A 45 6.29 -21.80 -12.73
CA TYR A 45 5.44 -21.89 -13.91
C TYR A 45 5.89 -20.91 -14.99
N ALA A 46 6.23 -19.67 -14.60
CA ALA A 46 6.76 -18.67 -15.53
C ALA A 46 8.07 -19.10 -16.22
N GLU A 47 8.96 -19.77 -15.48
CA GLU A 47 10.23 -20.28 -16.02
C GLU A 47 10.02 -21.48 -16.95
N LYS A 48 9.08 -22.36 -16.63
CA LYS A 48 8.71 -23.48 -17.50
C LYS A 48 7.99 -23.00 -18.76
N HIS A 49 7.23 -21.91 -18.68
CA HIS A 49 6.35 -21.43 -19.73
C HIS A 49 6.57 -19.94 -20.05
N PRO A 50 7.76 -19.57 -20.55
CA PRO A 50 8.14 -18.17 -20.78
C PRO A 50 7.33 -17.50 -21.89
N ASN A 51 6.83 -18.28 -22.86
CA ASN A 51 6.11 -17.76 -24.01
C ASN A 51 4.68 -17.33 -23.69
N ILE A 52 4.08 -17.92 -22.65
CA ILE A 52 2.69 -17.67 -22.23
C ILE A 52 2.61 -16.98 -20.87
N THR A 53 3.73 -16.51 -20.33
CA THR A 53 3.76 -15.85 -19.03
C THR A 53 4.33 -14.44 -19.12
N VAL A 54 3.60 -13.48 -18.57
CA VAL A 54 4.00 -12.08 -18.49
C VAL A 54 4.50 -11.76 -17.09
N LYS A 55 5.67 -11.13 -17.01
CA LYS A 55 6.23 -10.62 -15.76
C LYS A 55 5.79 -9.18 -15.55
N GLU A 56 4.97 -8.93 -14.53
CA GLU A 56 4.48 -7.60 -14.19
C GLU A 56 5.09 -7.10 -12.87
N THR A 57 5.41 -5.81 -12.80
CA THR A 57 5.86 -5.16 -11.55
C THR A 57 4.76 -4.25 -11.04
N ILE A 58 4.15 -4.62 -9.91
CA ILE A 58 3.10 -3.84 -9.27
C ILE A 58 3.64 -3.00 -8.13
N LYS A 59 3.09 -1.78 -7.98
CA LYS A 59 3.32 -0.92 -6.83
C LYS A 59 2.20 -1.16 -5.82
N VAL A 60 2.54 -1.77 -4.69
CA VAL A 60 1.58 -2.01 -3.61
C VAL A 60 1.74 -0.90 -2.57
N ASN A 61 0.69 -0.10 -2.42
CA ASN A 61 0.62 0.87 -1.33
C ASN A 61 0.10 0.13 -0.09
N LYS A 62 1.00 -0.23 0.82
CA LYS A 62 0.59 -0.92 2.05
C LYS A 62 0.27 0.14 3.13
N PRO A 63 -0.98 0.24 3.60
CA PRO A 63 -1.24 0.98 4.83
C PRO A 63 -0.66 0.20 6.01
N LYS A 64 0.17 0.84 6.84
CA LYS A 64 0.58 0.30 8.15
C LYS A 64 -0.53 0.50 9.17
#